data_AF-T1B3K5-F1
#
_entry.id   AF-T1B3K5-F1
#
_cell.length_a   1.000
_cell.length_b   1.000
_cell.length_c   1.000
_cell.angle_alpha   90.00
_cell.angle_beta   90.00
_cell.angle_gamma   90.00
#
_symmetry.space_group_name_H-M   'P 1'
#
loop_
_entity.id
_entity.type
_entity.pdbx_description
1 polymer ?
#
loop_
_entity_poly.entity_id
_entity_poly.type
_entity_poly.pdbx_seq_one_letter_code
_entity_poly.pdbx_strand_id
1 'polypeptide(L)' 'MALTNTDTTMELILLEKVKNLGNLGDKVQVKPGYGRNYLVPHGK' A
#
# COMPACT_ATOMS: atom_id res chain seq x y z
N MET A 1 -13.27 8.36 25.63
CA MET A 1 -13.39 7.75 24.28
C MET A 1 -12.33 8.41 23.42
N ALA A 2 -11.22 7.73 23.13
CA ALA A 2 -10.13 8.32 22.38
C ALA A 2 -10.55 8.43 20.90
N LEU A 3 -10.48 9.63 20.33
CA LEU A 3 -10.55 9.84 18.89
C LEU A 3 -9.25 9.30 18.29
N THR A 4 -9.16 7.99 18.06
CA THR A 4 -8.07 7.43 17.27
C THR A 4 -8.35 7.85 15.83
N ASN A 5 -7.60 8.81 15.30
CA ASN A 5 -7.61 9.14 13.89
C ASN A 5 -7.29 7.85 13.10
N THR A 6 -8.32 7.23 12.53
CA THR A 6 -8.25 5.99 11.77
C THR A 6 -7.96 6.33 10.31
N ASP A 7 -6.79 6.90 10.06
CA ASP A 7 -6.28 6.90 8.70
C ASP A 7 -5.89 5.44 8.37
N THR A 8 -6.86 4.71 7.81
CA THR A 8 -6.82 3.26 7.61
C THR A 8 -6.11 2.86 6.33
N THR A 9 -5.42 3.78 5.67
CA THR A 9 -4.69 3.55 4.42
C THR A 9 -3.19 3.70 4.64
N MET A 10 -2.42 3.09 3.76
CA MET A 10 -0.96 3.08 3.77
C MET A 10 -0.50 3.53 2.39
N GLU A 11 0.47 4.44 2.33
CA GLU A 11 1.04 4.93 1.08
C GLU A 11 2.35 4.19 0.76
N LEU A 12 2.50 3.75 -0.49
CA LEU A 12 3.64 2.99 -1.00
C LEU A 12 4.01 3.44 -2.41
N ILE A 13 5.26 3.20 -2.80
CA ILE A 13 5.74 3.33 -4.19
C ILE A 13 5.94 1.92 -4.73
N LEU A 14 5.37 1.62 -5.89
CA LEU A 14 5.53 0.33 -6.55
C LEU A 14 6.91 0.22 -7.20
N LEU A 15 7.57 -0.92 -7.02
CA LEU A 15 8.86 -1.26 -7.63
C LEU A 15 8.70 -2.08 -8.91
N GLU A 16 7.48 -2.52 -9.23
CA GLU A 16 7.11 -3.12 -10.51
C GLU A 16 5.66 -2.78 -10.92
N LYS A 17 5.25 -3.20 -12.12
CA LYS A 17 3.86 -3.08 -12.55
C LYS A 17 2.98 -4.10 -11.83
N VAL A 18 2.01 -3.63 -11.06
CA VAL A 18 1.04 -4.48 -10.36
C VAL A 18 -0.32 -4.37 -11.05
N LYS A 19 -0.82 -5.50 -11.55
CA LYS A 19 -2.11 -5.57 -12.26
C LYS A 19 -3.23 -5.02 -11.36
N ASN A 20 -4.06 -4.13 -11.93
CA ASN A 20 -5.18 -3.46 -11.26
C ASN A 20 -4.79 -2.57 -10.06
N LEU A 21 -3.52 -2.17 -9.95
CA LEU A 21 -3.05 -1.29 -8.88
C LEU A 21 -2.26 -0.09 -9.40
N GLY A 22 -1.24 -0.31 -10.25
CA GLY A 22 -0.39 0.75 -10.77
C GLY A 22 0.83 0.24 -11.55
N ASN A 23 1.64 1.17 -12.05
CA ASN A 23 2.89 0.92 -12.74
C ASN A 23 4.10 1.13 -11.82
N LEU A 24 5.28 0.73 -12.30
CA LEU A 24 6.55 0.96 -11.62
C LEU A 24 6.75 2.47 -11.36
N GLY A 25 7.07 2.81 -10.12
CA GLY A 25 7.26 4.18 -9.65
C GLY A 25 5.98 4.90 -9.22
N ASP A 26 4.80 4.31 -9.44
CA ASP A 26 3.55 4.94 -9.01
C ASP A 26 3.42 4.93 -7.48
N LYS A 27 2.97 6.06 -6.95
CA LYS A 27 2.59 6.21 -5.55
C LYS A 27 1.12 5.81 -5.39
N VAL A 28 0.86 4.81 -4.56
CA VAL A 28 -0.47 4.24 -4.35
C VAL A 28 -0.85 4.24 -2.88
N GLN A 29 -2.15 4.40 -2.60
CA GLN A 29 -2.71 4.22 -1.27
C GLN A 29 -3.45 2.88 -1.21
N VAL A 30 -3.06 2.01 -0.28
CA VAL A 30 -3.61 0.67 -0.11
C VAL A 30 -4.04 0.43 1.32
N LYS A 31 -4.81 -0.63 1.55
CA LYS A 31 -5.05 -1.10 2.92
C LYS A 31 -3.74 -1.60 3.54
N PRO A 32 -3.44 -1.27 4.81
CA PRO A 32 -2.17 -1.63 5.44
C PRO A 32 -1.90 -3.14 5.46
N GLY A 33 -2.94 -3.98 5.53
CA GLY A 33 -2.80 -5.43 5.41
C GLY A 33 -2.29 -5.88 4.04
N TYR A 34 -2.77 -5.27 2.96
CA TYR A 34 -2.32 -5.59 1.61
C TYR A 34 -0.88 -5.11 1.37
N GLY A 35 -0.55 -3.90 1.86
CA GLY A 35 0.83 -3.39 1.84
C GLY A 35 1.81 -4.28 2.59
N ARG A 36 1.57 -4.54 3.87
CA ARG A 36 2.51 -5.28 4.74
C ARG A 36 2.58 -6.77 4.47
N ASN A 37 1.49 -7.42 4.05
CA ASN A 37 1.45 -8.87 3.91
C ASN A 37 1.71 -9.35 2.48
N TYR A 38 1.49 -8.49 1.47
CA TYR A 38 1.65 -8.86 0.07
C TYR A 38 2.69 -8.00 -0.64
N LEU A 39 2.58 -6.67 -0.65
CA LEU A 39 3.48 -5.85 -1.45
C LEU A 39 4.92 -5.84 -0.90
N VAL A 40 5.09 -5.49 0.38
CA VAL A 40 6.41 -5.34 1.01
C VAL A 40 7.21 -6.66 1.02
N PRO A 41 6.64 -7.82 1.44
CA PRO A 41 7.42 -9.07 1.50
C PRO A 41 7.82 -9.59 0.11
N HIS A 42 7.07 -9.24 -0.93
CA HIS A 42 7.37 -9.66 -2.30
C HIS A 42 8.19 -8.61 -3.09
N GLY A 43 8.57 -7.49 -2.47
CA GLY A 43 9.35 -6.43 -3.11
C GLY A 43 8.65 -5.79 -4.32
N LYS A 44 7.33 -5.67 -4.25
CA LYS A 44 6.48 -5.17 -5.34
C LYS A 44 6.47 -3.66 -5.48
#